data_AF-A0A831K7V2-F1
#
_entry.id   AF-A0A831K7V2-F1
#
_cell.length_a   1.000
_cell.length_b   1.000
_cell.length_c   1.000
_cell.angle_alpha   90.00
_cell.angle_beta   90.00
_cell.angle_gamma   90.00
#
_symmetry.space_group_name_H-M   'P 1'
#
loop_
_entity.id
_entity.type
_entity.pdbx_description
1 polymer ?
#
loop_
_entity_poly.entity_id
_entity_poly.type
_entity_poly.pdbx_seq_one_letter_code
_entity_poly.pdbx_strand_id
1 'polypeptide(L)' 'PGMLVFSNKSDEDVVKSLIKELNLDLEYSGNIECLGGVVLETANREVRINLTFDEILDQIYEQKLSEVSKILFGESQ' A
#
# COMPACT_ATOMS: atom_id res chain seq x y z
N PRO A 1 3.63 19.66 -7.43
CA PRO A 1 2.69 19.50 -6.29
C PRO A 1 3.17 18.34 -5.43
N GLY A 2 3.45 18.61 -4.15
CA GLY A 2 3.89 17.57 -3.22
C GLY A 2 2.81 16.53 -2.97
N MET A 3 3.23 15.32 -2.59
CA MET A 3 2.31 14.26 -2.17
C MET A 3 2.27 14.15 -0.65
N LEU A 4 1.06 13.94 -0.14
CA LEU A 4 0.77 13.60 1.24
C LEU A 4 0.88 12.09 1.40
N VAL A 5 1.63 11.64 2.41
CA VAL A 5 1.89 10.23 2.69
C VAL A 5 1.16 9.82 3.97
N PHE A 6 0.43 8.71 3.90
CA PHE A 6 -0.23 8.09 5.06
C PHE A 6 0.24 6.65 5.21
N SER A 7 0.36 6.16 6.44
CA SER A 7 0.78 4.79 6.74
C SER A 7 0.06 4.23 7.97
N ASN A 8 0.27 2.96 8.30
CA ASN A 8 -0.08 2.48 9.64
C ASN A 8 0.67 3.31 10.71
N LYS A 9 0.08 3.41 11.91
CA LYS A 9 0.70 4.02 13.08
C LYS A 9 2.02 3.36 13.47
N SER A 10 2.12 2.03 13.37
CA SER A 10 3.36 1.29 13.66
C SER A 10 4.51 1.67 12.74
N ASP A 11 4.19 2.12 11.52
CA ASP A 11 5.17 2.34 10.46
C ASP A 11 5.56 3.83 10.34
N GLU A 12 4.92 4.71 11.10
CA GLU A 12 5.09 6.17 11.03
C GLU A 12 6.55 6.60 11.11
N ASP A 13 7.31 6.07 12.07
CA ASP A 13 8.69 6.48 12.30
C ASP A 13 9.60 6.04 11.14
N VAL A 14 9.37 4.84 10.59
CA VAL A 14 10.11 4.32 9.43
C VAL A 14 9.79 5.16 8.20
N VAL A 15 8.51 5.44 7.94
CA VAL A 15 8.07 6.23 6.78
C VAL A 15 8.59 7.66 6.85
N LYS A 16 8.52 8.32 8.02
CA LYS A 16 9.09 9.66 8.22
C LYS A 16 10.60 9.70 7.99
N SER A 17 11.30 8.64 8.38
CA SER A 17 12.75 8.54 8.17
C SER A 17 13.07 8.42 6.68
N LEU A 18 12.35 7.56 5.96
CA LEU A 18 12.50 7.39 4.51
C LEU A 18 12.16 8.68 3.73
N ILE A 19 11.12 9.42 4.12
CA ILE A 19 10.77 10.70 3.47
C ILE A 19 11.95 11.69 3.56
N LYS A 20 12.63 11.75 4.71
CA LYS A 20 13.81 12.62 4.90
C LYS A 20 15.00 12.16 4.03
N GLU A 21 15.18 10.86 3.86
CA GLU A 21 16.27 10.29 3.07
C GLU A 21 16.08 10.44 1.56
N LEU A 22 14.84 10.32 1.07
CA LEU A 22 14.53 10.34 -0.37
C LEU A 22 14.66 11.72 -1.01
N ASN A 23 14.62 12.81 -0.21
CA ASN A 23 14.72 14.19 -0.69
C ASN A 23 13.75 14.51 -1.85
N LEU A 24 12.53 13.96 -1.75
CA LEU A 24 11.42 14.20 -2.67
C LEU A 24 10.40 15.15 -2.03
N ASP A 25 9.53 15.73 -2.85
CA ASP A 25 8.41 16.59 -2.41
C ASP A 25 7.28 15.74 -1.79
N LEU A 26 7.54 15.17 -0.61
CA LEU A 26 6.67 14.29 0.16
C LEU A 26 6.48 14.81 1.58
N GLU A 27 5.25 14.77 2.08
CA GLU A 27 4.89 15.19 3.44
C GLU A 27 4.12 14.09 4.18
N TYR A 28 4.62 13.69 5.35
CA TYR A 28 3.89 12.74 6.20
C TYR A 28 2.65 13.40 6.80
N SER A 29 1.47 12.89 6.48
CA SER A 29 0.18 13.58 6.70
C SER A 29 -0.76 12.86 7.65
N GLY A 30 -0.43 11.65 8.11
CA GLY A 30 -1.18 10.99 9.17
C GLY A 30 -1.17 9.48 9.09
N ASN A 31 -1.99 8.87 9.92
CA ASN A 31 -2.11 7.42 10.02
C ASN A 31 -3.42 6.92 9.38
N ILE A 32 -3.38 5.70 8.87
CA ILE A 32 -4.53 4.93 8.38
C ILE A 32 -4.49 3.51 8.97
N GLU A 33 -5.62 2.81 8.97
CA GLU A 33 -5.65 1.39 9.31
C GLU A 33 -5.33 0.57 8.05
N CYS A 34 -4.22 -0.16 8.09
CA CYS A 34 -3.78 -1.09 7.05
C CYS A 34 -2.80 -2.11 7.66
N LEU A 35 -2.58 -3.24 6.99
CA LEU A 35 -1.54 -4.21 7.39
C LEU A 35 -0.13 -3.63 7.26
N GLY A 36 0.07 -2.72 6.30
CA GLY A 36 1.31 -2.00 6.05
C GLY A 36 1.32 -1.34 4.67
N GLY A 37 2.44 -0.74 4.30
CA GLY A 37 2.56 0.06 3.07
C GLY A 37 2.07 1.50 3.28
N VAL A 38 1.75 2.19 2.17
CA VAL A 38 1.41 3.62 2.21
C VAL A 38 0.24 3.98 1.30
N VAL A 39 -0.43 5.08 1.61
CA VAL A 39 -1.32 5.79 0.69
C VAL A 39 -0.68 7.12 0.34
N LEU A 40 -0.71 7.46 -0.95
CA LEU A 40 -0.26 8.74 -1.47
C LEU A 40 -1.47 9.54 -1.91
N GLU A 41 -1.56 10.80 -1.49
CA GLU A 41 -2.62 11.72 -1.90
C GLU A 41 -1.99 13.02 -2.41
N THR A 42 -2.51 13.60 -3.49
CA THR A 42 -2.05 14.92 -3.91
C THR A 42 -2.47 15.97 -2.87
N ALA A 43 -1.68 17.04 -2.69
CA ALA A 43 -2.03 18.10 -1.74
C ALA A 43 -3.42 18.74 -1.97
N ASN A 44 -3.91 18.74 -3.21
CA ASN A 44 -5.25 19.21 -3.58
C ASN A 44 -6.36 18.15 -3.42
N ARG A 45 -6.01 16.93 -2.98
CA ARG A 45 -6.91 15.79 -2.72
C ARG A 45 -7.67 15.25 -3.94
N GLU A 46 -7.27 15.61 -5.15
CA GLU A 46 -7.91 15.12 -6.37
C GLU A 46 -7.50 13.69 -6.74
N VAL A 47 -6.29 13.28 -6.37
CA VAL A 47 -5.74 11.96 -6.71
C VAL A 47 -5.28 11.27 -5.44
N ARG A 48 -5.71 10.01 -5.29
CA ARG A 48 -5.31 9.12 -4.20
C ARG A 48 -4.87 7.79 -4.77
N ILE A 49 -3.67 7.35 -4.40
CA ILE A 49 -3.06 6.10 -4.84
C ILE A 49 -2.90 5.20 -3.61
N ASN A 50 -3.57 4.05 -3.66
CA ASN A 50 -3.48 3.05 -2.60
C ASN A 50 -2.33 2.07 -2.91
N LEU A 51 -1.29 2.08 -2.08
CA LEU A 51 -0.13 1.17 -2.15
C LEU A 51 0.02 0.39 -0.83
N THR A 52 -1.11 0.13 -0.17
CA THR A 52 -1.14 -0.71 1.02
C THR A 52 -0.98 -2.17 0.66
N PHE A 53 -0.45 -2.96 1.59
CA PHE A 53 -0.36 -4.41 1.40
C PHE A 53 -1.73 -5.07 1.32
N ASP A 54 -2.76 -4.49 1.94
CA ASP A 54 -4.15 -4.93 1.85
C ASP A 54 -4.61 -4.94 0.37
N GLU A 55 -4.49 -3.80 -0.32
CA GLU A 55 -4.88 -3.66 -1.73
C GLU A 55 -4.07 -4.59 -2.65
N ILE A 56 -2.76 -4.66 -2.43
CA ILE A 56 -1.89 -5.51 -3.23
C ILE A 56 -2.23 -7.00 -3.02
N LEU A 57 -2.51 -7.39 -1.78
CA LEU A 57 -2.89 -8.77 -1.44
C LEU A 57 -4.22 -9.15 -2.10
N ASP A 58 -5.22 -8.28 -2.06
CA ASP A 58 -6.52 -8.50 -2.69
C ASP A 58 -6.36 -8.70 -4.21
N GLN A 59 -5.58 -7.83 -4.87
CA GLN A 59 -5.30 -7.95 -6.31
C GLN A 59 -4.60 -9.26 -6.66
N ILE A 60 -3.58 -9.66 -5.88
CA ILE A 60 -2.87 -10.91 -6.10
C ILE A 60 -3.78 -12.10 -5.83
N TYR A 61 -4.61 -12.04 -4.79
CA TYR A 61 -5.55 -13.11 -4.44
C TYR A 61 -6.50 -13.40 -5.61
N GLU A 62 -7.13 -12.37 -6.18
CA GLU A 62 -8.01 -12.51 -7.33
C GLU A 62 -7.29 -13.11 -8.55
N GLN A 63 -6.08 -12.64 -8.83
CA GLN A 63 -5.30 -13.12 -9.97
C GLN A 63 -4.81 -14.56 -9.81
N LYS A 64 -4.54 -14.99 -8.56
CA LYS A 64 -3.90 -16.27 -8.26
C LYS A 64 -4.85 -17.34 -7.75
N LEU A 65 -6.11 -17.02 -7.49
CA LEU A 65 -7.08 -17.96 -6.92
C LEU A 65 -7.16 -19.29 -7.68
N SER A 66 -7.21 -19.24 -9.01
CA SER A 66 -7.27 -20.44 -9.86
C SER A 66 -6.00 -21.29 -9.73
N GLU A 67 -4.83 -20.66 -9.77
CA GLU A 67 -3.53 -21.34 -9.64
C GLU A 67 -3.40 -22.00 -8.26
N VAL A 68 -3.74 -21.26 -7.19
CA VAL A 68 -3.73 -21.76 -5.82
C VAL A 68 -4.73 -22.92 -5.66
N SER A 69 -5.92 -22.83 -6.23
CA SER A 69 -6.91 -23.91 -6.21
C SER A 69 -6.38 -25.20 -6.86
N LYS A 70 -5.67 -25.08 -7.99
CA LYS A 70 -5.07 -26.24 -8.67
C LYS A 70 -3.98 -26.90 -7.81
N ILE A 71 -3.18 -26.13 -7.09
CA ILE A 71 -2.16 -26.67 -6.17
C ILE A 71 -2.82 -27.41 -5.01
N LEU A 72 -3.86 -26.81 -4.42
CA LEU A 72 -4.51 -27.36 -3.22
C LEU A 72 -5.38 -28.59 -3.52
N PHE A 73 -6.07 -28.61 -4.65
CA PHE A 73 -7.08 -29.64 -4.96
C PHE A 73 -6.78 -30.49 -6.19
N GLY A 74 -5.69 -30.20 -6.92
CA GLY A 74 -5.39 -30.82 -8.21
C GLY A 74 -6.23 -30.23 -9.36
N GLU A 75 -6.01 -30.72 -10.58
CA GLU A 75 -6.96 -30.48 -11.68
C GLU A 75 -8.10 -31.50 -11.54
N SER A 76 -9.35 -31.00 -11.47
CA SER A 76 -10.52 -31.86 -11.60
C SER A 76 -10.43 -32.60 -12.94
N GLN A 77 -10.33 -33.93 -12.90
CA GLN A 77 -10.56 -34.77 -14.09
C GLN A 77 -12.02 -34.72 -14.51
#